data_AF-A0A7Y7HXI7-F1
#
_entry.id   AF-A0A7Y7HXI7-F1
#
_cell.length_a   1.000
_cell.length_b   1.000
_cell.length_c   1.000
_cell.angle_alpha   90.00
_cell.angle_beta   90.00
_cell.angle_gamma   90.00
#
_symmetry.space_group_name_H-M   'P 1'
#
loop_
_entity.id
_entity.type
_entity.pdbx_description
1 polymer ?
#
loop_
_entity_poly.entity_id
_entity_poly.type
_entity_poly.pdbx_seq_one_letter_code
_entity_poly.pdbx_strand_id
1 'polypeptide(L)'
;MHIPAPGTPIPQPQADTGAALPQRTGAPQSWMVRVADAKYYWYDPLVEIGDKPDIRDPVGRYLRRMEFELDATAARRHLFLAVSRPRVRFDIAGALHWGFFSLKLSLPLLLGAERRKDGVTVELKAPFGAKLKKPTIAMTESFLTLDWGGPVEVLSVHDLLRIYAPAVQPPGTVALVGQTHDPEARLGRGRLPAMRQLREQAGAAHDTLLLVLGVQVEVNCAEGDPAALPFNTDPLVADTLLAERVDLIEAALARHFEGGQARGRQRGERLTAVQRANQLAQYTIDLALPPACGSYNQLGSASAGAAARHLLSCFIADGQAQVASMPLPTVLKAGKS
;
A
#
# COMPACT_ATOMS: atom_id res chain seq x y z
N MET A 1 -2.63 53.08 -59.84
CA MET A 1 -1.94 52.93 -58.55
C MET A 1 -2.83 52.11 -57.63
N HIS A 2 -2.53 50.83 -57.45
CA HIS A 2 -3.23 49.95 -56.51
C HIS A 2 -2.31 49.70 -55.32
N ILE A 3 -2.76 50.05 -54.12
CA ILE A 3 -2.09 49.76 -52.86
C ILE A 3 -2.68 48.44 -52.34
N PRO A 4 -1.89 47.37 -52.15
CA PRO A 4 -2.39 46.16 -51.50
C PRO A 4 -2.36 46.32 -49.97
N ALA A 5 -3.39 45.78 -49.32
CA ALA A 5 -3.58 45.78 -47.88
C ALA A 5 -2.53 44.90 -47.14
N PRO A 6 -2.18 45.22 -45.89
CA PRO A 6 -1.25 44.40 -45.11
C PRO A 6 -1.89 43.06 -44.72
N GLY A 7 -1.19 41.97 -45.05
CA GLY A 7 -1.58 40.62 -44.69
C GLY A 7 -1.63 40.42 -43.17
N THR A 8 -2.66 39.72 -42.72
CA THR A 8 -2.79 39.15 -41.39
C THR A 8 -1.53 38.35 -41.01
N PRO A 9 -0.94 38.57 -39.82
CA PRO A 9 0.16 37.74 -39.37
C PRO A 9 -0.33 36.30 -39.17
N ILE A 10 0.33 35.38 -39.86
CA ILE A 10 0.18 33.93 -39.68
C ILE A 10 0.56 33.64 -38.22
N PRO A 11 -0.34 33.05 -37.39
CA PRO A 11 0.06 32.62 -36.06
C PRO A 11 1.13 31.55 -36.23
N GLN A 12 2.34 31.85 -35.75
CA GLN A 12 3.40 30.85 -35.64
C GLN A 12 2.88 29.72 -34.75
N PRO A 13 2.92 28.44 -35.20
CA PRO A 13 2.67 27.34 -34.31
C PRO A 13 3.74 27.38 -33.22
N GLN A 14 3.32 27.47 -31.96
CA GLN A 14 4.19 27.31 -30.79
C GLN A 14 4.82 25.91 -30.86
N ALA A 15 5.97 25.82 -31.51
CA ALA A 15 6.90 24.73 -31.38
C ALA A 15 7.66 24.98 -30.08
N ASP A 16 7.19 24.37 -28.99
CA ASP A 16 8.00 24.04 -27.82
C ASP A 16 7.18 23.14 -26.89
N THR A 17 6.94 21.90 -27.32
CA THR A 17 6.55 20.80 -26.44
C THR A 17 7.80 20.06 -25.97
N GLY A 18 8.82 20.81 -25.54
CA GLY A 18 9.83 20.24 -24.66
C GLY A 18 9.14 19.91 -23.35
N ALA A 19 9.26 18.68 -22.86
CA ALA A 19 8.71 18.28 -21.57
C ALA A 19 9.16 19.31 -20.51
N ALA A 20 8.21 20.10 -20.00
CA ALA A 20 8.52 21.16 -19.06
C ALA A 20 9.16 20.50 -17.82
N LEU A 21 10.39 20.90 -17.51
CA LEU A 21 11.04 20.45 -16.28
C LEU A 21 10.38 21.15 -15.10
N PRO A 22 10.24 20.49 -13.94
CA PRO A 22 9.69 21.12 -12.75
C PRO A 22 10.53 22.31 -12.32
N GLN A 23 9.87 23.43 -12.03
CA GLN A 23 10.50 24.57 -11.39
C GLN A 23 10.77 24.24 -9.93
N ARG A 24 11.95 24.58 -9.43
CA ARG A 24 12.39 24.22 -8.08
C ARG A 24 12.77 25.45 -7.28
N THR A 25 12.80 25.28 -5.97
CA THR A 25 13.31 26.27 -5.03
C THR A 25 14.84 26.18 -4.93
N GLY A 26 15.49 27.32 -4.70
CA GLY A 26 16.92 27.39 -4.39
C GLY A 26 17.22 27.21 -2.90
N ALA A 27 16.22 27.43 -2.05
CA ALA A 27 16.35 27.28 -0.61
C ALA A 27 16.38 25.81 -0.16
N PRO A 28 17.16 25.48 0.91
CA PRO A 28 17.17 24.15 1.51
C PRO A 28 15.79 23.69 1.95
N GLN A 29 15.49 22.42 1.70
CA GLN A 29 14.22 21.79 2.06
C GLN A 29 14.39 20.76 3.17
N SER A 30 13.38 20.66 4.03
CA SER A 30 13.17 19.50 4.89
C SER A 30 11.74 18.98 4.75
N TRP A 31 11.56 17.65 4.75
CA TRP A 31 10.25 17.06 4.49
C TRP A 31 9.70 16.30 5.70
N MET A 32 8.39 16.35 5.89
CA MET A 32 7.66 15.47 6.79
C MET A 32 6.70 14.60 5.98
N VAL A 33 6.92 13.30 6.02
CA VAL A 33 6.17 12.31 5.25
C VAL A 33 5.21 11.60 6.19
N ARG A 34 3.92 11.58 5.84
CA ARG A 34 2.87 10.90 6.61
C ARG A 34 2.05 9.97 5.72
N VAL A 35 1.51 8.90 6.30
CA VAL A 35 0.56 8.04 5.60
C VAL A 35 -0.76 8.79 5.44
N ALA A 36 -1.20 8.97 4.19
CA ALA A 36 -2.49 9.57 3.87
C ALA A 36 -3.58 8.49 3.80
N ASP A 37 -3.27 7.37 3.15
CA ASP A 37 -4.14 6.21 3.05
C ASP A 37 -3.34 4.90 3.03
N ALA A 38 -3.98 3.83 3.49
CA ALA A 38 -3.39 2.51 3.56
C ALA A 38 -4.43 1.44 3.21
N LYS A 39 -4.06 0.51 2.33
CA LYS A 39 -4.93 -0.60 1.90
C LYS A 39 -4.16 -1.90 1.87
N TYR A 40 -4.78 -2.96 2.39
CA TYR A 40 -4.27 -4.32 2.30
C TYR A 40 -4.97 -5.08 1.18
N TYR A 41 -4.17 -5.80 0.40
CA TYR A 41 -4.64 -6.78 -0.57
C TYR A 41 -3.97 -8.11 -0.25
N TRP A 42 -4.73 -9.20 -0.27
CA TRP A 42 -4.12 -10.52 -0.14
C TRP A 42 -3.61 -10.96 -1.50
N TYR A 43 -2.29 -11.05 -1.64
CA TYR A 43 -1.64 -11.17 -2.94
C TYR A 43 -1.66 -12.60 -3.48
N ASP A 44 -1.57 -13.63 -2.63
CA ASP A 44 -1.47 -15.02 -3.11
C ASP A 44 -2.67 -15.47 -3.97
N PRO A 45 -3.95 -15.25 -3.57
CA PRO A 45 -5.08 -15.64 -4.39
C PRO A 45 -5.11 -14.96 -5.76
N LEU A 46 -4.52 -13.76 -5.89
CA LEU A 46 -4.44 -13.06 -7.17
C LEU A 46 -3.52 -13.78 -8.17
N VAL A 47 -2.45 -14.42 -7.66
CA VAL A 47 -1.40 -15.03 -8.49
C VAL A 47 -1.62 -16.54 -8.67
N GLU A 48 -2.27 -17.21 -7.72
CA GLU A 48 -2.52 -18.67 -7.77
C GLU A 48 -3.63 -19.06 -8.74
N ILE A 49 -4.45 -18.10 -9.15
CA ILE A 49 -5.57 -18.36 -10.05
C ILE A 49 -5.06 -18.39 -11.48
N GLY A 50 -4.85 -19.60 -12.00
CA GLY A 50 -4.39 -19.84 -13.36
C GLY A 50 -5.36 -19.31 -14.42
N ASP A 51 -6.65 -19.60 -14.26
CA ASP A 51 -7.72 -19.15 -15.18
C ASP A 51 -8.41 -17.89 -14.68
N LYS A 52 -8.78 -17.00 -15.61
CA LYS A 52 -9.54 -15.78 -15.30
C LYS A 52 -10.74 -16.09 -14.38
N PRO A 53 -10.85 -15.48 -13.19
CA PRO A 53 -11.94 -15.78 -12.27
C PRO A 53 -13.30 -15.54 -12.92
N ASP A 54 -14.25 -16.46 -12.75
CA ASP A 54 -15.60 -16.31 -13.29
C ASP A 54 -16.32 -15.16 -12.57
N ILE A 55 -16.78 -14.16 -13.32
CA ILE A 55 -17.50 -13.00 -12.79
C ILE A 55 -18.89 -13.34 -12.24
N ARG A 56 -19.44 -14.50 -12.65
CA ARG A 56 -20.70 -15.02 -12.15
C ARG A 56 -20.55 -15.56 -10.73
N ASP A 57 -19.37 -16.05 -10.38
CA ASP A 57 -19.01 -16.46 -9.03
C ASP A 57 -18.72 -15.23 -8.15
N PRO A 58 -19.36 -15.11 -6.96
CA PRO A 58 -19.04 -14.05 -6.00
C PRO A 58 -17.55 -13.94 -5.67
N VAL A 59 -16.81 -15.06 -5.54
CA VAL A 59 -15.38 -15.04 -5.25
C VAL A 59 -14.60 -14.49 -6.45
N GLY A 60 -14.94 -14.92 -7.67
CA GLY A 60 -14.35 -14.37 -8.88
C GLY A 60 -14.58 -12.86 -9.04
N ARG A 61 -15.76 -12.36 -8.67
CA ARG A 61 -16.03 -10.91 -8.63
C ARG A 61 -15.18 -10.16 -7.60
N TYR A 62 -15.01 -10.73 -6.41
CA TYR A 62 -14.13 -10.17 -5.38
C TYR A 62 -12.69 -10.01 -5.90
N LEU A 63 -12.15 -11.05 -6.52
CA LEU A 63 -10.79 -11.06 -7.05
C LEU A 63 -10.60 -10.08 -8.21
N ARG A 64 -11.59 -9.99 -9.12
CA ARG A 64 -11.59 -9.01 -10.21
C ARG A 64 -11.61 -7.58 -9.71
N ARG A 65 -12.40 -7.32 -8.67
CA ARG A 65 -12.41 -6.01 -8.02
C ARG A 65 -11.04 -5.69 -7.43
N MET A 66 -10.41 -6.65 -6.75
CA MET A 66 -9.06 -6.48 -6.20
C MET A 66 -8.01 -6.20 -7.29
N GLU A 67 -8.02 -6.96 -8.39
CA GLU A 67 -7.16 -6.74 -9.56
C GLU A 67 -7.34 -5.32 -10.12
N PHE A 68 -8.59 -4.89 -10.32
CA PHE A 68 -8.91 -3.56 -10.81
C PHE A 68 -8.46 -2.45 -9.85
N GLU A 69 -8.66 -2.63 -8.54
CA GLU A 69 -8.20 -1.66 -7.53
C GLU A 69 -6.67 -1.54 -7.51
N LEU A 70 -5.95 -2.65 -7.69
CA LEU A 70 -4.50 -2.67 -7.80
C LEU A 70 -4.01 -2.01 -9.09
N ASP A 71 -4.64 -2.27 -10.23
CA ASP A 71 -4.30 -1.63 -11.50
C ASP A 71 -4.56 -0.12 -11.46
N ALA A 72 -5.69 0.31 -10.86
CA ALA A 72 -5.98 1.73 -10.64
C ALA A 72 -4.98 2.40 -9.70
N THR A 73 -4.46 1.65 -8.73
CA THR A 73 -3.39 2.10 -7.84
C THR A 73 -2.05 2.15 -8.57
N ALA A 74 -1.77 1.24 -9.50
CA ALA A 74 -0.54 1.23 -10.30
C ALA A 74 -0.43 2.44 -11.25
N ALA A 75 -1.56 3.04 -11.63
CA ALA A 75 -1.57 4.32 -12.33
C ALA A 75 -1.08 5.49 -11.44
N ARG A 76 -1.05 5.31 -10.10
CA ARG A 76 -0.57 6.30 -9.13
C ARG A 76 0.81 5.89 -8.61
N ARG A 77 1.61 6.87 -8.21
CA ARG A 77 2.91 6.65 -7.56
C ARG A 77 2.74 6.43 -6.05
N HIS A 78 2.09 5.34 -5.68
CA HIS A 78 2.03 4.90 -4.29
C HIS A 78 3.23 4.01 -3.96
N LEU A 79 3.45 3.80 -2.68
CA LEU A 79 4.39 2.81 -2.17
C LEU A 79 3.63 1.50 -1.91
N PHE A 80 4.34 0.38 -1.95
CA PHE A 80 3.84 -0.87 -1.40
C PHE A 80 4.87 -1.51 -0.47
N LEU A 81 4.37 -2.19 0.55
CA LEU A 81 5.11 -3.11 1.40
C LEU A 81 4.57 -4.52 1.15
N ALA A 82 5.42 -5.46 0.76
CA ALA A 82 5.09 -6.87 0.75
C ALA A 82 5.29 -7.41 2.16
N VAL A 83 4.19 -7.84 2.77
CA VAL A 83 4.11 -8.26 4.16
C VAL A 83 3.82 -9.75 4.22
N SER A 84 4.76 -10.51 4.76
CA SER A 84 4.59 -11.94 5.04
C SER A 84 3.94 -12.13 6.40
N ARG A 85 2.97 -13.05 6.48
CA ARG A 85 2.34 -13.49 7.73
C ARG A 85 2.19 -14.99 7.75
N PRO A 86 2.11 -15.64 8.93
CA PRO A 86 1.82 -17.07 9.00
C PRO A 86 0.54 -17.39 8.24
N ARG A 87 0.59 -18.47 7.45
CA ARG A 87 -0.51 -18.85 6.58
C ARG A 87 -1.76 -19.11 7.39
N VAL A 88 -2.91 -18.60 6.96
CA VAL A 88 -4.20 -18.91 7.62
C VAL A 88 -5.24 -19.33 6.62
N ARG A 89 -5.93 -20.42 6.92
CA ARG A 89 -7.05 -20.94 6.11
C ARG A 89 -8.24 -21.25 7.01
N PHE A 90 -9.43 -21.26 6.44
CA PHE A 90 -10.60 -21.83 7.10
C PHE A 90 -10.48 -23.36 7.16
N ASP A 91 -10.83 -23.96 8.29
CA ASP A 91 -10.93 -25.42 8.41
C ASP A 91 -12.29 -25.87 7.84
N ILE A 92 -12.31 -26.29 6.57
CA ILE A 92 -13.53 -26.75 5.90
C ILE A 92 -14.12 -28.04 6.49
N ALA A 93 -13.30 -28.83 7.22
CA ALA A 93 -13.76 -30.03 7.92
C ALA A 93 -14.28 -29.71 9.33
N GLY A 94 -13.96 -28.53 9.85
CA GLY A 94 -14.43 -28.05 11.15
C GLY A 94 -15.91 -27.63 11.10
N ALA A 95 -16.58 -27.78 12.24
CA ALA A 95 -17.96 -27.32 12.39
C ALA A 95 -18.00 -25.80 12.58
N LEU A 96 -18.88 -25.13 11.82
CA LEU A 96 -19.25 -23.74 12.05
C LEU A 96 -20.38 -23.67 13.08
N HIS A 97 -20.31 -22.68 13.98
CA HIS A 97 -21.31 -22.53 15.04
C HIS A 97 -21.90 -21.13 15.07
N TRP A 98 -23.23 -21.06 15.18
CA TRP A 98 -23.96 -19.82 15.41
C TRP A 98 -24.27 -19.65 16.90
N GLY A 99 -24.14 -18.42 17.39
CA GLY A 99 -24.76 -18.01 18.64
C GLY A 99 -26.29 -18.16 18.57
N PHE A 100 -26.90 -18.66 19.64
CA PHE A 100 -28.31 -19.02 19.69
C PHE A 100 -29.25 -17.83 19.37
N PHE A 101 -28.90 -16.62 19.79
CA PHE A 101 -29.70 -15.39 19.58
C PHE A 101 -28.95 -14.23 18.91
N SER A 102 -27.79 -14.49 18.31
CA SER A 102 -26.96 -13.41 17.74
C SER A 102 -26.39 -13.78 16.38
N LEU A 103 -25.84 -12.78 15.70
CA LEU A 103 -25.02 -12.95 14.51
C LEU A 103 -23.55 -13.25 14.85
N LYS A 104 -23.30 -13.82 16.03
CA LYS A 104 -22.00 -14.35 16.41
C LYS A 104 -21.77 -15.66 15.68
N LEU A 105 -20.81 -15.67 14.77
CA LEU A 105 -20.40 -16.81 13.97
C LEU A 105 -19.01 -17.24 14.43
N SER A 106 -18.89 -18.50 14.87
CA SER A 106 -17.60 -19.12 15.18
C SER A 106 -17.13 -19.91 13.96
N LEU A 107 -15.94 -19.54 13.47
CA LEU A 107 -15.31 -20.12 12.29
C LEU A 107 -14.03 -20.85 12.72
N PRO A 108 -13.87 -22.12 12.34
CA PRO A 108 -12.65 -22.86 12.61
C PRO A 108 -11.55 -22.45 11.61
N LEU A 109 -10.31 -22.34 12.11
CA LEU A 109 -9.15 -21.87 11.36
C LEU A 109 -8.01 -22.88 11.44
N LEU A 110 -7.15 -22.88 10.43
CA LEU A 110 -5.88 -23.58 10.39
C LEU A 110 -4.76 -22.55 10.27
N LEU A 111 -3.79 -22.61 11.19
CA LEU A 111 -2.68 -21.66 11.27
C LEU A 111 -1.33 -22.31 10.91
N GLY A 112 -0.55 -21.60 10.10
CA GLY A 112 0.81 -21.95 9.71
C GLY A 112 0.92 -23.19 8.81
N ALA A 113 2.17 -23.58 8.54
CA ALA A 113 2.48 -24.78 7.76
C ALA A 113 1.95 -26.07 8.42
N GLU A 114 1.97 -26.13 9.75
CA GLU A 114 1.53 -27.29 10.53
C GLU A 114 0.00 -27.43 10.60
N ARG A 115 -0.75 -26.47 10.05
CA ARG A 115 -2.23 -26.44 10.08
C ARG A 115 -2.77 -26.59 11.50
N ARG A 116 -2.19 -25.87 12.46
CA ARG A 116 -2.64 -25.88 13.85
C ARG A 116 -4.08 -25.39 13.91
N LYS A 117 -4.97 -26.19 14.51
CA LYS A 117 -6.38 -25.83 14.68
C LYS A 117 -6.53 -24.65 15.63
N ASP A 118 -7.34 -23.69 15.23
CA ASP A 118 -7.73 -22.52 16.00
C ASP A 118 -9.17 -22.13 15.64
N GLY A 119 -9.70 -21.05 16.22
CA GLY A 119 -11.03 -20.56 15.89
C GLY A 119 -11.16 -19.06 16.10
N VAL A 120 -12.07 -18.45 15.35
CA VAL A 120 -12.42 -17.04 15.50
C VAL A 120 -13.92 -16.90 15.65
N THR A 121 -14.35 -16.12 16.64
CA THR A 121 -15.77 -15.74 16.78
C THR A 121 -15.92 -14.30 16.32
N VAL A 122 -16.76 -14.09 15.31
CA VAL A 122 -17.02 -12.77 14.72
C VAL A 122 -18.48 -12.41 14.91
N GLU A 123 -18.76 -11.14 15.20
CA GLU A 123 -20.12 -10.63 15.26
C GLU A 123 -20.45 -9.92 13.95
N LEU A 124 -21.26 -10.58 13.12
CA LEU A 124 -21.63 -10.06 11.81
C LEU A 124 -22.69 -8.96 11.92
N LYS A 125 -22.61 -7.98 11.02
CA LYS A 125 -23.64 -6.95 10.86
C LYS A 125 -24.39 -7.20 9.56
N ALA A 126 -25.71 -7.31 9.64
CA ALA A 126 -26.52 -7.49 8.44
C ALA A 126 -26.41 -6.23 7.54
N PRO A 127 -26.11 -6.39 6.25
CA PRO A 127 -26.04 -5.27 5.32
C PRO A 127 -27.43 -4.70 5.02
N PHE A 128 -27.46 -3.47 4.52
CA PHE A 128 -28.70 -2.86 4.03
C PHE A 128 -29.28 -3.68 2.87
N GLY A 129 -30.59 -3.96 2.92
CA GLY A 129 -31.28 -4.77 1.91
C GLY A 129 -31.18 -6.29 2.12
N ALA A 130 -30.61 -6.75 3.24
CA ALA A 130 -30.67 -8.16 3.64
C ALA A 130 -32.13 -8.63 3.79
N LYS A 131 -32.48 -9.75 3.14
CA LYS A 131 -33.81 -10.36 3.25
C LYS A 131 -33.85 -11.46 4.31
N LEU A 132 -32.70 -12.06 4.62
CA LEU A 132 -32.55 -13.08 5.65
C LEU A 132 -32.01 -12.46 6.95
N LYS A 133 -32.49 -12.97 8.09
CA LYS A 133 -31.96 -12.60 9.41
C LYS A 133 -30.59 -13.21 9.69
N LYS A 134 -30.29 -14.36 9.10
CA LYS A 134 -28.99 -15.04 9.13
C LYS A 134 -28.61 -15.42 7.70
N PRO A 135 -27.36 -15.18 7.25
CA PRO A 135 -26.97 -15.51 5.90
C PRO A 135 -26.77 -17.02 5.75
N THR A 136 -26.97 -17.51 4.53
CA THR A 136 -26.44 -18.82 4.13
C THR A 136 -24.94 -18.68 3.96
N ILE A 137 -24.18 -19.65 4.48
CA ILE A 137 -22.72 -19.63 4.45
C ILE A 137 -22.22 -20.66 3.44
N ALA A 138 -21.33 -20.22 2.56
CA ALA A 138 -20.43 -21.10 1.82
C ALA A 138 -18.99 -20.74 2.20
N MET A 139 -18.13 -21.74 2.37
CA MET A 139 -16.77 -21.55 2.84
C MET A 139 -15.81 -22.39 2.01
N THR A 140 -14.71 -21.78 1.58
CA THR A 140 -13.53 -22.45 1.03
C THR A 140 -12.37 -22.25 1.99
N GLU A 141 -11.20 -22.83 1.69
CA GLU A 141 -10.01 -22.61 2.54
C GLU A 141 -9.63 -21.11 2.66
N SER A 142 -9.94 -20.30 1.64
CA SER A 142 -9.50 -18.90 1.56
C SER A 142 -10.63 -17.88 1.75
N PHE A 143 -11.87 -18.26 1.42
CA PHE A 143 -13.00 -17.33 1.34
C PHE A 143 -14.22 -17.81 2.13
N LEU A 144 -14.89 -16.84 2.72
CA LEU A 144 -16.21 -16.97 3.33
C LEU A 144 -17.20 -16.16 2.51
N THR A 145 -18.25 -16.82 2.00
CA THR A 145 -19.36 -16.19 1.29
C THR A 145 -20.58 -16.18 2.18
N LEU A 146 -21.15 -14.99 2.38
CA LEU A 146 -22.36 -14.74 3.16
C LEU A 146 -23.49 -14.29 2.22
N ASP A 147 -24.47 -15.15 1.99
CA ASP A 147 -25.66 -14.82 1.20
C ASP A 147 -26.82 -14.43 2.12
N TRP A 148 -27.19 -13.16 2.09
CA TRP A 148 -28.27 -12.59 2.90
C TRP A 148 -29.66 -12.66 2.21
N GLY A 149 -29.82 -13.49 1.18
CA GLY A 149 -31.04 -13.61 0.36
C GLY A 149 -31.23 -12.41 -0.60
N GLY A 150 -30.14 -11.71 -0.89
CA GLY A 150 -30.13 -10.49 -1.68
C GLY A 150 -28.68 -10.03 -1.86
N PRO A 151 -28.13 -9.21 -0.95
CA PRO A 151 -26.71 -8.91 -0.98
C PRO A 151 -25.89 -10.16 -0.65
N VAL A 152 -24.84 -10.39 -1.45
CA VAL A 152 -23.84 -11.44 -1.24
C VAL A 152 -22.52 -10.77 -0.89
N GLU A 153 -21.98 -11.09 0.28
CA GLU A 153 -20.70 -10.59 0.75
C GLU A 153 -19.66 -11.71 0.66
N VAL A 154 -18.47 -11.38 0.16
CA VAL A 154 -17.33 -12.30 0.14
C VAL A 154 -16.22 -11.68 0.96
N LEU A 155 -15.71 -12.44 1.92
CA LEU A 155 -14.59 -12.07 2.75
C LEU A 155 -13.47 -13.08 2.54
N SER A 156 -12.27 -12.59 2.24
CA SER A 156 -11.10 -13.43 2.44
C SER A 156 -10.88 -13.69 3.93
N VAL A 157 -10.17 -14.77 4.26
CA VAL A 157 -9.78 -15.06 5.65
C VAL A 157 -9.03 -13.88 6.30
N HIS A 158 -8.19 -13.17 5.53
CA HIS A 158 -7.47 -12.00 6.04
C HIS A 158 -8.36 -10.75 6.18
N ASP A 159 -9.37 -10.56 5.33
CA ASP A 159 -10.34 -9.48 5.54
C ASP A 159 -11.15 -9.72 6.80
N LEU A 160 -11.62 -10.96 6.99
CA LEU A 160 -12.38 -11.33 8.18
C LEU A 160 -11.58 -11.07 9.45
N LEU A 161 -10.32 -11.53 9.48
CA LEU A 161 -9.44 -11.34 10.64
C LEU A 161 -9.10 -9.87 10.87
N ARG A 162 -8.86 -9.10 9.81
CA ARG A 162 -8.58 -7.66 9.92
C ARG A 162 -9.77 -6.89 10.47
N ILE A 163 -10.98 -7.19 10.00
CA ILE A 163 -12.20 -6.46 10.36
C ILE A 163 -12.72 -6.88 11.74
N TYR A 164 -12.73 -8.18 12.04
CA TYR A 164 -13.46 -8.72 13.19
C TYR A 164 -12.57 -9.31 14.29
N ALA A 165 -11.30 -9.63 14.00
CA ALA A 165 -10.40 -10.27 14.97
C ALA A 165 -8.96 -9.74 14.91
N PRO A 166 -8.78 -8.41 15.01
CA PRO A 166 -7.49 -7.79 14.71
C PRO A 166 -6.39 -8.17 15.72
N ALA A 167 -6.71 -8.78 16.87
CA ALA A 167 -5.75 -9.20 17.89
C ALA A 167 -5.22 -10.63 17.73
N VAL A 168 -5.78 -11.44 16.81
CA VAL A 168 -5.55 -12.90 16.79
C VAL A 168 -4.25 -13.32 16.09
N GLN A 169 -3.62 -12.43 15.32
CA GLN A 169 -2.44 -12.77 14.51
C GLN A 169 -1.14 -12.10 15.00
N PRO A 170 0.03 -12.74 14.78
CA PRO A 170 1.32 -12.13 15.07
C PRO A 170 1.60 -10.96 14.12
N PRO A 171 2.53 -10.05 14.47
CA PRO A 171 2.92 -8.93 13.62
C PRO A 171 3.29 -9.36 12.20
N GLY A 172 3.05 -8.48 11.22
CA GLY A 172 3.47 -8.68 9.84
C GLY A 172 4.97 -8.44 9.66
N THR A 173 5.60 -9.26 8.82
CA THR A 173 7.02 -9.11 8.47
C THR A 173 7.12 -8.48 7.08
N VAL A 174 7.60 -7.24 7.01
CA VAL A 174 7.90 -6.56 5.75
C VAL A 174 9.15 -7.18 5.16
N ALA A 175 9.02 -7.73 3.96
CA ALA A 175 10.11 -8.41 3.26
C ALA A 175 10.53 -7.68 1.97
N LEU A 176 9.67 -6.81 1.43
CA LEU A 176 9.98 -6.01 0.26
C LEU A 176 9.24 -4.67 0.32
N VAL A 177 9.91 -3.61 -0.12
CA VAL A 177 9.39 -2.27 -0.34
C VAL A 177 9.58 -1.91 -1.80
N GLY A 178 8.52 -1.38 -2.42
CA GLY A 178 8.56 -0.93 -3.81
C GLY A 178 7.54 0.17 -4.10
N GLN A 179 7.43 0.53 -5.37
CA GLN A 179 6.45 1.49 -5.88
C GLN A 179 5.37 0.75 -6.66
N THR A 180 4.13 1.22 -6.59
CA THR A 180 3.02 0.64 -7.35
C THR A 180 3.09 1.02 -8.83
N HIS A 181 3.79 2.10 -9.19
CA HIS A 181 3.90 2.55 -10.56
C HIS A 181 4.62 1.52 -11.43
N ASP A 182 3.85 0.84 -12.27
CA ASP A 182 4.31 -0.27 -13.09
C ASP A 182 3.62 -0.23 -14.45
N PRO A 183 4.24 0.40 -15.47
CA PRO A 183 3.65 0.58 -16.80
C PRO A 183 3.25 -0.74 -17.48
N GLU A 184 3.86 -1.85 -17.10
CA GLU A 184 3.59 -3.19 -17.63
C GLU A 184 2.53 -3.97 -16.83
N ALA A 185 1.98 -3.38 -15.76
CA ALA A 185 1.03 -4.01 -14.84
C ALA A 185 1.48 -5.39 -14.31
N ARG A 186 2.79 -5.59 -14.12
CA ARG A 186 3.37 -6.82 -13.57
C ARG A 186 2.99 -7.03 -12.12
N LEU A 187 2.89 -5.99 -11.30
CA LEU A 187 2.48 -6.11 -9.90
C LEU A 187 1.06 -6.67 -9.78
N GLY A 188 0.06 -6.05 -10.43
CA GLY A 188 -1.34 -6.50 -10.42
C GLY A 188 -1.54 -7.88 -11.06
N ARG A 189 -0.70 -8.26 -12.03
CA ARG A 189 -0.77 -9.57 -12.72
C ARG A 189 0.07 -10.68 -12.08
N GLY A 190 0.69 -10.46 -10.93
CA GLY A 190 1.50 -11.50 -10.29
C GLY A 190 2.85 -11.78 -10.97
N ARG A 191 3.33 -10.89 -11.83
CA ARG A 191 4.51 -11.09 -12.69
C ARG A 191 5.74 -10.31 -12.25
N LEU A 192 5.65 -9.51 -11.18
CA LEU A 192 6.80 -8.77 -10.68
C LEU A 192 7.85 -9.75 -10.13
N PRO A 193 9.08 -9.83 -10.69
CA PRO A 193 10.04 -10.88 -10.35
C PRO A 193 10.39 -10.95 -8.87
N ALA A 194 10.55 -9.79 -8.22
CA ALA A 194 10.83 -9.70 -6.78
C ALA A 194 9.70 -10.30 -5.93
N MET A 195 8.44 -10.08 -6.30
CA MET A 195 7.29 -10.67 -5.59
C MET A 195 7.20 -12.17 -5.82
N ARG A 196 7.51 -12.64 -7.05
CA ARG A 196 7.57 -14.08 -7.33
C ARG A 196 8.64 -14.77 -6.47
N GLN A 197 9.84 -14.22 -6.45
CA GLN A 197 10.93 -14.73 -5.62
C GLN A 197 10.56 -14.73 -4.14
N LEU A 198 9.93 -13.66 -3.65
CA LEU A 198 9.46 -13.57 -2.27
C LEU A 198 8.48 -14.70 -1.93
N ARG A 199 7.49 -14.95 -2.80
CA ARG A 199 6.51 -16.02 -2.59
C ARG A 199 7.14 -17.40 -2.62
N GLU A 200 8.08 -17.64 -3.53
CA GLU A 200 8.85 -18.88 -3.61
C GLU A 200 9.65 -19.13 -2.31
N GLN A 201 10.25 -18.07 -1.73
CA GLN A 201 10.98 -18.13 -0.46
C GLN A 201 10.05 -18.31 0.75
N ALA A 202 8.91 -17.63 0.77
CA ALA A 202 7.91 -17.74 1.82
C ALA A 202 7.30 -19.15 1.90
N GLY A 203 7.17 -19.80 0.74
CA GLY A 203 6.67 -21.16 0.59
C GLY A 203 5.24 -21.33 1.10
N ALA A 204 4.88 -22.57 1.46
CA ALA A 204 3.54 -22.88 1.94
C ALA A 204 3.27 -22.41 3.39
N ALA A 205 4.26 -21.85 4.08
CA ALA A 205 4.18 -21.49 5.50
C ALA A 205 3.61 -20.10 5.75
N HIS A 206 3.68 -19.22 4.76
CA HIS A 206 3.30 -17.82 4.91
C HIS A 206 2.39 -17.36 3.78
N ASP A 207 1.44 -16.50 4.12
CA ASP A 207 0.69 -15.70 3.16
C ASP A 207 1.43 -14.39 2.89
N THR A 208 1.35 -13.91 1.65
CA THR A 208 1.87 -12.63 1.19
C THR A 208 0.75 -11.63 1.04
N LEU A 209 0.81 -10.55 1.81
CA LEU A 209 -0.09 -9.41 1.69
C LEU A 209 0.64 -8.23 1.05
N LEU A 210 -0.09 -7.45 0.26
CA LEU A 210 0.38 -6.19 -0.29
C LEU A 210 -0.26 -5.04 0.49
N LEU A 211 0.53 -4.32 1.26
CA LEU A 211 0.12 -3.08 1.90
C LEU A 211 0.48 -1.92 0.98
N VAL A 212 -0.51 -1.35 0.32
CA VAL A 212 -0.36 -0.14 -0.50
C VAL A 212 -0.51 1.09 0.40
N LEU A 213 0.41 2.04 0.25
CA LEU A 213 0.47 3.28 1.01
C LEU A 213 0.42 4.48 0.07
N GLY A 214 -0.61 5.31 0.21
CA GLY A 214 -0.59 6.68 -0.25
C GLY A 214 0.08 7.56 0.81
N VAL A 215 0.98 8.43 0.38
CA VAL A 215 1.76 9.29 1.28
C VAL A 215 1.51 10.76 0.97
N GLN A 216 1.50 11.56 2.02
CA GLN A 216 1.52 13.01 1.95
C GLN A 216 2.90 13.51 2.37
N VAL A 217 3.45 14.45 1.60
CA VAL A 217 4.74 15.07 1.88
C VAL A 217 4.49 16.55 2.17
N GLU A 218 4.77 16.96 3.40
CA GLU A 218 4.80 18.36 3.81
C GLU A 218 6.23 18.88 3.63
N VAL A 219 6.41 19.88 2.79
CA VAL A 219 7.71 20.49 2.51
C VAL A 219 7.87 21.76 3.35
N ASN A 220 8.89 21.78 4.21
CA ASN A 220 9.33 22.98 4.90
C ASN A 220 10.51 23.59 4.12
N CYS A 221 10.27 24.75 3.52
CA CYS A 221 11.19 25.50 2.69
C CYS A 221 10.85 27.00 2.80
N ALA A 222 11.86 27.87 2.84
CA ALA A 222 11.66 29.32 2.91
C ALA A 222 10.92 29.89 1.67
N GLU A 223 11.04 29.21 0.53
CA GLU A 223 10.41 29.59 -0.74
C GLU A 223 9.08 28.83 -0.98
N GLY A 224 8.60 28.05 0.00
CA GLY A 224 7.38 27.25 -0.11
C GLY A 224 7.60 25.87 -0.77
N ASP A 225 6.51 25.11 -0.92
CA ASP A 225 6.53 23.80 -1.57
C ASP A 225 6.63 23.97 -3.11
N PRO A 226 7.66 23.41 -3.78
CA PRO A 226 7.74 23.40 -5.24
C PRO A 226 6.46 22.87 -5.91
N ALA A 227 5.79 21.86 -5.35
CA ALA A 227 4.56 21.29 -5.91
C ALA A 227 3.37 22.25 -5.86
N ALA A 228 3.42 23.32 -5.05
CA ALA A 228 2.39 24.35 -4.97
C ALA A 228 2.64 25.53 -5.93
N LEU A 229 3.78 25.56 -6.64
CA LEU A 229 4.08 26.62 -7.59
C LEU A 229 3.14 26.54 -8.81
N PRO A 230 2.62 27.67 -9.33
CA PRO A 230 1.70 27.67 -10.46
C PRO A 230 2.23 26.94 -11.70
N PHE A 231 3.55 27.04 -11.96
CA PHE A 231 4.23 26.37 -13.08
C PHE A 231 4.27 24.85 -12.98
N ASN A 232 4.12 24.30 -11.76
CA ASN A 232 4.17 22.87 -11.50
C ASN A 232 2.76 22.24 -11.39
N THR A 233 1.72 22.97 -11.78
CA THR A 233 0.34 22.47 -11.79
C THR A 233 0.04 21.56 -13.00
N ASP A 234 0.91 21.56 -14.02
CA ASP A 234 0.82 20.61 -15.13
C ASP A 234 0.96 19.15 -14.63
N PRO A 235 0.09 18.21 -15.05
CA PRO A 235 0.09 16.84 -14.55
C PRO A 235 1.41 16.08 -14.72
N LEU A 236 2.16 16.32 -15.81
CA LEU A 236 3.44 15.63 -16.05
C LEU A 236 4.53 16.16 -15.11
N VAL A 237 4.51 17.47 -14.88
CA VAL A 237 5.43 18.14 -13.97
C VAL A 237 5.16 17.71 -12.52
N ALA A 238 3.88 17.68 -12.12
CA ALA A 238 3.45 17.21 -10.82
C ALA A 238 3.80 15.73 -10.59
N ASP A 239 3.61 14.87 -11.59
CA ASP A 239 4.01 13.45 -11.51
C ASP A 239 5.53 13.29 -11.35
N THR A 240 6.31 14.13 -12.02
CA THR A 240 7.78 14.13 -11.91
C THR A 240 8.22 14.46 -10.48
N LEU A 241 7.67 15.53 -9.89
CA LEU A 241 7.95 15.89 -8.49
C LEU A 241 7.51 14.81 -7.51
N LEU A 242 6.36 14.17 -7.76
CA LEU A 242 5.88 13.06 -6.95
C LEU A 242 6.79 11.83 -7.07
N ALA A 243 7.26 11.50 -8.27
CA ALA A 243 8.19 10.40 -8.51
C ALA A 243 9.45 10.52 -7.66
N GLU A 244 10.02 11.72 -7.64
CA GLU A 244 11.22 12.03 -6.87
C GLU A 244 11.03 11.89 -5.37
N ARG A 245 9.89 12.38 -4.85
CA ARG A 245 9.53 12.21 -3.44
C ARG A 245 9.40 10.72 -3.09
N VAL A 246 8.67 9.98 -3.92
CA VAL A 246 8.41 8.55 -3.72
C VAL A 246 9.71 7.75 -3.80
N ASP A 247 10.65 8.08 -4.69
CA ASP A 247 11.96 7.41 -4.78
C ASP A 247 12.75 7.50 -3.46
N LEU A 248 12.79 8.69 -2.85
CA LEU A 248 13.51 8.93 -1.59
C LEU A 248 12.84 8.21 -0.42
N ILE A 249 11.49 8.20 -0.38
CA ILE A 249 10.73 7.51 0.66
C ILE A 249 10.88 5.99 0.52
N GLU A 250 10.76 5.46 -0.70
CA GLU A 250 10.98 4.04 -1.00
C GLU A 250 12.38 3.60 -0.58
N ALA A 251 13.42 4.40 -0.89
CA ALA A 251 14.79 4.09 -0.50
C ALA A 251 14.99 4.05 1.01
N ALA A 252 14.40 4.99 1.76
CA ALA A 252 14.47 4.98 3.22
C ALA A 252 13.71 3.78 3.82
N LEU A 253 12.49 3.51 3.35
CA LEU A 253 11.69 2.38 3.85
C LEU A 253 12.34 1.03 3.49
N ALA A 254 12.91 0.89 2.29
CA ALA A 254 13.68 -0.30 1.92
C ALA A 254 14.90 -0.47 2.83
N ARG A 255 15.67 0.60 3.09
CA ARG A 255 16.80 0.56 4.03
C ARG A 255 16.37 0.14 5.44
N HIS A 256 15.24 0.63 5.91
CA HIS A 256 14.70 0.34 7.24
C HIS A 256 14.23 -1.10 7.37
N PHE A 257 13.40 -1.59 6.43
CA PHE A 257 12.80 -2.92 6.54
C PHE A 257 13.65 -4.02 5.92
N GLU A 258 14.20 -3.83 4.73
CA GLU A 258 15.00 -4.86 4.03
C GLU A 258 16.47 -4.86 4.49
N GLY A 259 16.92 -3.77 5.11
CA GLY A 259 18.30 -3.62 5.58
C GLY A 259 19.24 -3.08 4.50
N GLY A 260 20.52 -3.41 4.62
CA GLY A 260 21.60 -2.73 3.89
C GLY A 260 21.98 -3.29 2.53
N GLN A 261 21.20 -4.19 1.94
CA GLN A 261 21.54 -4.73 0.62
C GLN A 261 21.38 -3.64 -0.44
N ALA A 262 22.52 -3.17 -0.97
CA ALA A 262 22.57 -2.07 -1.91
C ALA A 262 21.88 -2.45 -3.23
N ARG A 263 20.67 -1.90 -3.43
CA ARG A 263 20.06 -1.83 -4.76
C ARG A 263 20.98 -0.98 -5.64
N GLY A 264 21.30 -1.46 -6.84
CA GLY A 264 22.52 -1.13 -7.60
C GLY A 264 22.85 0.35 -7.87
N ARG A 265 24.08 0.60 -8.36
CA ARG A 265 24.71 1.92 -8.54
C ARG A 265 23.83 3.00 -9.18
N GLN A 266 23.05 2.65 -10.21
CA GLN A 266 22.14 3.60 -10.90
C GLN A 266 21.11 4.24 -9.95
N ARG A 267 20.66 3.51 -8.92
CA ARG A 267 19.75 4.04 -7.91
C ARG A 267 20.42 5.13 -7.08
N GLY A 268 21.69 4.95 -6.69
CA GLY A 268 22.39 5.92 -5.87
C GLY A 268 22.69 7.24 -6.58
N GLU A 269 23.02 7.16 -7.87
CA GLU A 269 23.17 8.34 -8.73
C GLU A 269 21.84 9.11 -8.83
N ARG A 270 20.71 8.40 -8.99
CA ARG A 270 19.36 9.00 -8.99
C ARG A 270 19.02 9.65 -7.65
N LEU A 271 19.23 8.98 -6.52
CA LEU A 271 18.93 9.57 -5.19
C LEU A 271 19.75 10.85 -4.95
N THR A 272 21.02 10.85 -5.34
CA THR A 272 21.90 12.03 -5.23
C THR A 272 21.40 13.18 -6.13
N ALA A 273 20.96 12.85 -7.35
CA ALA A 273 20.40 13.83 -8.27
C ALA A 273 19.11 14.45 -7.69
N VAL A 274 18.21 13.63 -7.15
CA VAL A 274 16.96 14.10 -6.52
C VAL A 274 17.24 14.96 -5.29
N GLN A 275 18.16 14.54 -4.42
CA GLN A 275 18.58 15.31 -3.25
C GLN A 275 19.07 16.70 -3.67
N ARG A 276 19.99 16.76 -4.64
CA ARG A 276 20.56 18.01 -5.13
C ARG A 276 19.52 18.89 -5.79
N ALA A 277 18.67 18.30 -6.64
CA ALA A 277 17.64 19.04 -7.37
C ALA A 277 16.65 19.72 -6.41
N ASN A 278 16.27 19.04 -5.32
CA ASN A 278 15.34 19.57 -4.32
C ASN A 278 16.02 20.32 -3.16
N GLN A 279 17.34 20.52 -3.19
CA GLN A 279 18.10 21.07 -2.05
C GLN A 279 17.73 20.38 -0.72
N LEU A 280 17.51 19.07 -0.76
CA LEU A 280 16.97 18.31 0.36
C LEU A 280 18.07 18.08 1.40
N ALA A 281 17.91 18.70 2.57
CA ALA A 281 18.82 18.51 3.70
C ALA A 281 18.51 17.22 4.47
N GLN A 282 17.23 17.01 4.82
CA GLN A 282 16.75 15.87 5.60
C GLN A 282 15.26 15.66 5.41
N TYR A 283 14.76 14.49 5.78
CA TYR A 283 13.33 14.19 5.78
C TYR A 283 12.98 13.25 6.93
N THR A 284 11.76 13.35 7.43
CA THR A 284 11.22 12.49 8.48
C THR A 284 10.06 11.69 7.91
N ILE A 285 10.03 10.38 8.19
CA ILE A 285 8.91 9.51 7.82
C ILE A 285 8.17 9.11 9.09
N ASP A 286 6.90 9.49 9.18
CA ASP A 286 5.95 9.03 10.19
C ASP A 286 5.04 7.96 9.58
N LEU A 287 5.52 6.71 9.62
CA LEU A 287 4.76 5.54 9.17
C LEU A 287 3.81 5.11 10.30
N ALA A 288 2.69 5.82 10.45
CA ALA A 288 1.61 5.48 11.36
C ALA A 288 0.41 4.94 10.58
N LEU A 289 0.08 3.66 10.74
CA LEU A 289 -1.09 3.07 10.08
C LEU A 289 -2.38 3.37 10.87
N PRO A 290 -3.53 3.52 10.19
CA PRO A 290 -4.80 3.79 10.87
C PRO A 290 -5.12 2.72 11.92
N PRO A 291 -5.48 3.07 13.17
CA PRO A 291 -5.52 2.15 14.32
C PRO A 291 -6.53 1.00 14.20
N ALA A 292 -7.43 1.03 13.21
CA ALA A 292 -8.53 0.09 13.05
C ALA A 292 -8.14 -1.37 12.76
N CYS A 293 -6.88 -1.67 12.40
CA CYS A 293 -6.48 -3.02 11.94
C CYS A 293 -5.66 -3.85 12.97
N GLY A 294 -5.48 -3.36 14.20
CA GLY A 294 -4.75 -4.04 15.29
C GLY A 294 -3.41 -4.65 14.88
N SER A 295 -3.24 -5.97 15.01
CA SER A 295 -2.00 -6.70 14.70
C SER A 295 -1.53 -6.54 13.24
N TYR A 296 -2.44 -6.29 12.30
CA TYR A 296 -2.06 -6.02 10.91
C TYR A 296 -1.22 -4.75 10.80
N ASN A 297 -1.47 -3.76 11.66
CA ASN A 297 -0.68 -2.52 11.67
C ASN A 297 0.70 -2.69 12.29
N GLN A 298 0.94 -3.78 13.02
CA GLN A 298 2.26 -4.05 13.58
C GLN A 298 3.15 -4.62 12.50
N LEU A 299 4.02 -3.77 11.96
CA LEU A 299 4.98 -4.12 10.93
C LEU A 299 6.36 -4.23 11.56
N GLY A 300 7.10 -5.29 11.25
CA GLY A 300 8.51 -5.45 11.57
C GLY A 300 9.27 -6.09 10.42
N SER A 301 10.54 -6.35 10.61
CA SER A 301 11.38 -7.14 9.70
C SER A 301 12.56 -7.75 10.46
N ALA A 302 13.49 -8.39 9.76
CA ALA A 302 14.76 -8.79 10.37
C ALA A 302 15.62 -7.60 10.83
N SER A 303 15.43 -6.42 10.22
CA SER A 303 16.21 -5.20 10.47
C SER A 303 15.49 -4.21 11.40
N ALA A 304 14.17 -4.35 11.59
CA ALA A 304 13.35 -3.44 12.37
C ALA A 304 12.39 -4.19 13.29
N GLY A 305 12.34 -3.79 14.56
CA GLY A 305 11.38 -4.35 15.53
C GLY A 305 9.93 -4.11 15.11
N ALA A 306 9.04 -5.05 15.44
CA ALA A 306 7.62 -4.92 15.14
C ALA A 306 6.99 -3.75 15.91
N ALA A 307 6.39 -2.80 15.19
CA ALA A 307 5.72 -1.65 15.78
C ALA A 307 4.50 -1.22 14.94
N ALA A 308 3.49 -0.66 15.60
CA ALA A 308 2.32 -0.07 14.93
C ALA A 308 2.62 1.28 14.25
N ARG A 309 3.74 1.90 14.63
CA ARG A 309 4.21 3.18 14.14
C ARG A 309 5.73 3.17 14.07
N HIS A 310 6.30 3.57 12.92
CA HIS A 310 7.73 3.78 12.75
C HIS A 310 7.98 5.25 12.46
N LEU A 311 8.72 5.93 13.34
CA LEU A 311 9.15 7.31 13.13
C LEU A 311 10.63 7.31 12.78
N LEU A 312 10.97 7.81 11.59
CA LEU A 312 12.30 7.67 11.01
C LEU A 312 12.87 9.04 10.66
N SER A 313 14.11 9.32 11.07
CA SER A 313 14.92 10.42 10.56
C SER A 313 15.75 9.91 9.38
N CYS A 314 15.73 10.64 8.27
CA CYS A 314 16.35 10.22 7.03
C CYS A 314 17.14 11.35 6.37
N PHE A 315 18.24 10.99 5.72
CA PHE A 315 19.01 11.87 4.84
C PHE A 315 19.71 11.05 3.77
N ILE A 316 20.20 11.70 2.71
CA ILE A 316 20.98 11.02 1.66
C ILE A 316 22.46 11.30 1.88
N ALA A 317 23.27 10.25 1.93
CA ALA A 317 24.72 10.30 1.97
C ALA A 317 25.32 9.11 1.22
N ASP A 318 26.42 9.36 0.49
CA ASP A 318 27.10 8.37 -0.34
C ASP A 318 26.17 7.68 -1.36
N GLY A 319 25.19 8.43 -1.88
CA GLY A 319 24.18 7.91 -2.79
C GLY A 319 23.21 6.90 -2.16
N GLN A 320 23.10 6.86 -0.84
CA GLN A 320 22.20 5.96 -0.12
C GLN A 320 21.32 6.74 0.86
N ALA A 321 20.11 6.23 1.10
CA ALA A 321 19.29 6.71 2.20
C ALA A 321 19.86 6.20 3.52
N GLN A 322 20.23 7.12 4.40
CA GLN A 322 20.59 6.85 5.79
C GLN A 322 19.33 7.00 6.64
N VAL A 323 19.09 6.04 7.53
CA VAL A 323 17.86 5.97 8.31
C VAL A 323 18.18 5.68 9.76
N ALA A 324 17.61 6.47 10.66
CA ALA A 324 17.67 6.25 12.10
C ALA A 324 16.24 6.27 12.68
N SER A 325 15.93 5.28 13.50
CA SER A 325 14.67 5.27 14.25
C SER A 325 14.68 6.37 15.32
N MET A 326 13.58 7.10 15.42
CA MET A 326 13.38 8.17 16.41
C MET A 326 12.48 7.68 17.56
N PRO A 327 12.66 8.22 18.77
CA PRO A 327 11.69 8.01 19.84
C PRO A 327 10.34 8.61 19.43
N LEU A 328 9.25 7.89 19.74
CA LEU A 328 7.90 8.40 19.50
C LEU A 328 7.61 9.57 20.45
N PRO A 329 6.94 10.64 19.99
CA PRO A 329 6.51 11.73 20.86
C PRO A 329 5.64 11.19 21.99
N THR A 330 5.95 11.57 23.23
CA THR A 330 5.14 11.23 24.39
C THR A 330 3.76 11.88 24.21
N VAL A 331 2.70 11.07 24.18
CA VAL A 331 1.33 11.63 24.17
C VAL A 331 1.10 12.29 25.52
N LEU A 332 1.19 13.62 25.56
CA LEU A 332 0.78 14.40 26.73
C LEU A 332 -0.70 14.08 26.95
N LYS A 333 -1.01 13.37 28.04
CA LYS A 333 -2.39 13.17 28.49
C LYS A 333 -3.00 14.56 28.66
N ALA A 334 -3.89 14.94 27.75
CA ALA A 334 -4.71 16.12 27.92
C ALA A 334 -5.38 16.02 29.30
N GLY A 335 -4.98 16.90 30.21
CA GLY A 335 -5.61 17.02 31.51
C GLY A 335 -7.09 17.22 31.28
N LYS A 336 -7.92 16.40 31.92
CA LYS A 336 -9.35 16.66 31.99
C LYS A 336 -9.52 18.03 32.65
N SER A 337 -9.89 19.05 31.88
CA SER A 337 -10.54 20.25 32.40
C SER A 337 -12.03 19.94 32.58
#